data_AF-A0A1Q9AQI7-F1
#
_entry.id   AF-A0A1Q9AQI7-F1
#
_cell.length_a   1.000
_cell.length_b   1.000
_cell.length_c   1.000
_cell.angle_alpha   90.00
_cell.angle_beta   90.00
_cell.angle_gamma   90.00
#
_symmetry.space_group_name_H-M   'P 1'
#
loop_
_entity.id
_entity.type
_entity.pdbx_description
1 polymer ?
#
loop_
_entity_poly.entity_id
_entity_poly.type
_entity_poly.pdbx_seq_one_letter_code
_entity_poly.pdbx_strand_id
1 'polypeptide(L)'
;MLDAWIGNGDRHNANWGLVLDSQKRTITLAPTFDHASSLGRELSDAVRAERMVTKDKRFDVRAYAEKTRSGLYMDRTDKRPLSTIDAFRHASSAGKKHEEFWLARLSKVDPGDLSDIFERIPAELISTEAASFALNMLEINRQKLLGQT
;
A
#
# COMPACT_ATOMS: atom_id res chain seq x y z
N MET A 1 7.37 1.82 2.95
CA MET A 1 6.24 1.90 3.90
C MET A 1 4.93 2.16 3.17
N LEU A 2 4.78 3.27 2.44
CA LEU A 2 3.51 3.63 1.78
C LEU A 2 2.96 2.50 0.88
N ASP A 3 3.78 1.94 -0.01
CA ASP A 3 3.36 0.84 -0.90
C ASP A 3 2.91 -0.42 -0.14
N ALA A 4 3.47 -0.68 1.05
CA ALA A 4 3.03 -1.77 1.92
C ALA A 4 1.65 -1.48 2.52
N TRP A 5 1.39 -0.24 2.90
CA TRP A 5 0.12 0.16 3.51
C TRP A 5 -1.02 0.19 2.49
N ILE A 6 -0.83 0.83 1.34
CA ILE A 6 -1.85 0.94 0.29
C ILE A 6 -1.94 -0.31 -0.61
N GLY A 7 -1.02 -1.26 -0.43
CA GLY A 7 -0.92 -2.47 -1.25
C GLY A 7 -0.60 -2.18 -2.71
N ASN A 8 0.39 -1.31 -2.97
CA ASN A 8 0.85 -1.04 -4.33
C ASN A 8 1.79 -2.15 -4.80
N GLY A 9 1.32 -2.98 -5.72
CA GLY A 9 2.11 -4.11 -6.23
C GLY A 9 3.13 -3.74 -7.31
N ASP A 10 2.98 -2.56 -7.93
CA ASP A 10 3.64 -2.22 -9.18
C ASP A 10 4.69 -1.10 -9.02
N ARG A 11 5.35 -1.03 -7.86
CA ARG A 11 6.47 -0.10 -7.64
C ARG A 11 7.73 -0.58 -8.37
N HIS A 12 7.86 -0.24 -9.65
CA HIS A 12 9.09 -0.46 -10.42
C HIS A 12 9.94 0.81 -10.55
N ASN A 13 11.11 0.70 -11.17
CA ASN A 13 12.13 1.74 -11.29
C ASN A 13 11.67 3.03 -12.00
N ALA A 14 10.60 2.99 -12.79
CA ALA A 14 10.05 4.18 -13.45
C ALA A 14 8.96 4.87 -12.62
N ASN A 15 8.49 4.24 -11.53
CA ASN A 15 7.43 4.78 -10.66
C ASN A 15 8.01 5.57 -9.48
N TRP A 16 9.29 5.94 -9.53
CA TRP A 16 9.93 6.90 -8.63
C TRP A 16 11.09 7.54 -9.37
N GLY A 17 11.61 8.65 -8.86
CA GLY A 17 12.67 9.34 -9.57
C GLY A 17 13.38 10.41 -8.77
N LEU A 18 14.29 11.07 -9.47
CA LEU A 18 15.09 12.17 -8.96
C LEU A 18 14.76 13.42 -9.78
N VAL A 19 14.69 14.57 -9.10
CA VAL A 19 14.60 15.88 -9.72
C VAL A 19 16.00 16.49 -9.73
N LEU A 20 16.48 16.81 -10.92
CA LEU A 20 17.74 17.54 -11.11
C LEU A 20 17.42 19.02 -11.28
N ASP A 21 17.87 19.84 -10.33
CA ASP A 21 17.92 21.29 -10.50
C ASP A 21 19.29 21.67 -11.05
N SER A 22 19.34 21.93 -12.36
CA SER A 22 20.59 22.27 -13.07
C SER A 22 21.16 23.63 -12.67
N GLN A 23 20.31 24.58 -12.25
CA GLN A 23 20.74 25.90 -11.82
C GLN A 23 21.38 25.84 -10.43
N LYS A 24 20.77 25.09 -9.50
CA LYS A 24 21.31 24.89 -8.15
C LYS A 24 22.34 23.76 -8.06
N ARG A 25 22.50 22.95 -9.11
CA ARG A 25 23.33 21.73 -9.14
C ARG A 25 22.98 20.76 -8.00
N THR A 26 21.69 20.65 -7.69
CA THR A 26 21.19 19.75 -6.63
C THR A 26 20.36 18.63 -7.22
N ILE A 27 20.45 17.46 -6.59
CA ILE A 27 19.61 16.30 -6.88
C ILE A 27 18.74 16.03 -5.65
N THR A 28 17.43 15.96 -5.85
CA THR A 28 16.47 15.61 -4.79
C THR A 28 15.59 14.46 -5.22
N LEU A 29 14.98 13.74 -4.28
CA LEU A 29 13.92 12.80 -4.62
C LEU A 29 12.72 13.57 -5.20
N ALA A 30 12.11 13.01 -6.24
CA ALA A 30 10.82 13.48 -6.71
C ALA A 30 9.75 13.23 -5.64
N PRO A 31 8.66 14.02 -5.61
CA PRO A 31 7.44 13.62 -4.91
C PRO A 31 7.05 12.22 -5.34
N THR A 32 6.40 11.46 -4.46
CA THR A 32 5.90 10.14 -4.84
C THR A 32 4.78 10.27 -5.89
N PHE A 33 4.77 9.38 -6.89
CA PHE A 33 3.80 9.38 -7.98
C PHE A 33 3.44 7.95 -8.38
N ASP A 34 2.47 7.83 -9.28
CA ASP A 34 1.97 6.58 -9.86
C ASP A 34 1.62 5.50 -8.81
N HIS A 35 0.54 5.76 -8.07
CA HIS A 35 -0.01 4.86 -7.06
C HIS A 35 -1.24 4.10 -7.56
N ALA A 36 -1.51 4.12 -8.87
CA ALA A 36 -2.78 3.63 -9.41
C ALA A 36 -2.97 2.11 -9.19
N SER A 37 -1.89 1.34 -9.14
CA SER A 37 -1.88 -0.11 -8.90
C SER A 37 -2.03 -0.50 -7.42
N SER A 38 -2.93 0.17 -6.70
CA SER A 38 -3.15 0.03 -5.25
C SER A 38 -4.64 -0.17 -4.92
N LEU A 39 -4.96 -0.40 -3.64
CA LEU A 39 -6.33 -0.34 -3.09
C LEU A 39 -7.36 -1.26 -3.76
N GLY A 40 -6.93 -2.38 -4.36
CA GLY A 40 -7.84 -3.32 -5.03
C GLY A 40 -8.43 -2.81 -6.33
N ARG A 41 -7.76 -1.90 -7.05
CA ARG A 41 -8.24 -1.25 -8.28
C ARG A 41 -8.65 -2.21 -9.41
N GLU A 42 -8.16 -3.44 -9.40
CA GLU A 42 -8.41 -4.46 -10.42
C GLU A 42 -9.63 -5.34 -10.12
N LEU A 43 -10.15 -5.27 -8.89
CA LEU A 43 -11.34 -6.01 -8.49
C LEU A 43 -12.61 -5.36 -9.06
N SER A 44 -13.62 -6.17 -9.34
CA SER A 44 -14.99 -5.67 -9.56
C SER A 44 -15.71 -5.46 -8.24
N ASP A 45 -16.75 -4.64 -8.23
CA ASP A 45 -17.55 -4.38 -7.01
C ASP A 45 -18.20 -5.65 -6.46
N ALA A 46 -18.66 -6.55 -7.33
CA ALA A 46 -19.17 -7.85 -6.91
C ALA A 46 -18.11 -8.67 -6.13
N VAL A 47 -16.87 -8.70 -6.61
CA VAL A 47 -15.78 -9.40 -5.92
C VAL A 47 -15.41 -8.69 -4.62
N ARG A 48 -15.39 -7.35 -4.61
CA ARG A 48 -15.14 -6.57 -3.37
C ARG A 48 -16.19 -6.90 -2.31
N ALA A 49 -17.47 -6.85 -2.66
CA ALA A 49 -18.58 -7.17 -1.77
C ALA A 49 -18.48 -8.60 -1.24
N GLU A 50 -18.21 -9.58 -2.11
CA GLU A 50 -18.05 -10.98 -1.71
C GLU A 50 -16.90 -11.16 -0.69
N ARG A 51 -15.74 -10.54 -0.94
CA ARG A 51 -14.58 -10.60 -0.03
C ARG A 51 -14.84 -9.97 1.33
N MET A 52 -15.74 -8.98 1.42
CA MET A 52 -16.08 -8.33 2.69
C MET A 52 -16.99 -9.18 3.57
N VAL A 53 -17.82 -10.04 3.00
CA VAL A 53 -18.83 -10.82 3.74
C VAL A 53 -18.55 -12.32 3.81
N THR A 54 -17.59 -12.81 3.02
CA THR A 54 -17.25 -14.24 2.96
C THR A 54 -16.78 -14.79 4.31
N LYS A 55 -17.06 -16.07 4.54
CA LYS A 55 -16.47 -16.85 5.65
C LYS A 55 -15.15 -17.53 5.26
N ASP A 56 -14.81 -17.57 3.98
CA ASP A 56 -13.55 -18.16 3.51
C ASP A 56 -12.36 -17.22 3.77
N LYS A 57 -11.58 -17.58 4.80
CA LYS A 57 -10.36 -16.86 5.20
C LYS A 57 -9.23 -16.89 4.16
N ARG A 58 -9.33 -17.69 3.11
CA ARG A 58 -8.38 -17.70 1.99
C ARG A 58 -8.77 -16.71 0.88
N PHE A 59 -9.97 -16.15 0.97
CA PHE A 59 -10.54 -15.24 -0.01
C PHE A 59 -10.92 -13.86 0.54
N ASP A 60 -11.06 -13.69 1.86
CA ASP A 60 -11.42 -12.39 2.45
C ASP A 60 -10.42 -11.24 2.13
N VAL A 61 -10.77 -10.02 2.55
CA VAL A 61 -9.94 -8.81 2.33
C VAL A 61 -8.53 -8.98 2.91
N ARG A 62 -8.38 -9.71 4.04
CA ARG A 62 -7.08 -9.98 4.64
C ARG A 62 -6.23 -10.87 3.74
N ALA A 63 -6.81 -11.94 3.21
CA ALA A 63 -6.13 -12.82 2.26
C ALA A 63 -5.74 -12.09 0.97
N TYR A 64 -6.57 -11.16 0.50
CA TYR A 64 -6.21 -10.28 -0.62
C TYR A 64 -4.97 -9.45 -0.30
N ALA A 65 -4.99 -8.72 0.82
CA ALA A 65 -3.88 -7.85 1.23
C ALA A 65 -2.56 -8.60 1.45
N GLU A 66 -2.59 -9.86 1.93
CA GLU A 66 -1.40 -10.72 2.09
C GLU A 66 -0.82 -11.21 0.77
N LYS A 67 -1.67 -11.31 -0.25
CA LYS A 67 -1.29 -11.79 -1.58
C LYS A 67 -0.73 -10.66 -2.45
N THR A 68 -0.85 -9.40 -2.06
CA THR A 68 -0.21 -8.29 -2.76
C THR A 68 1.31 -8.49 -2.79
N ARG A 69 1.86 -8.57 -3.99
CA ARG A 69 3.29 -8.74 -4.24
C ARG A 69 3.86 -7.45 -4.78
N SER A 70 5.07 -7.12 -4.36
CA SER A 70 5.86 -6.03 -4.93
C SER A 70 6.52 -6.45 -6.24
N GLY A 71 7.20 -5.53 -6.91
CA GLY A 71 8.17 -5.82 -7.97
C GLY A 71 9.59 -6.14 -7.46
N LEU A 72 9.80 -6.24 -6.16
CA LEU A 72 11.12 -6.41 -5.54
C LEU A 72 11.37 -7.88 -5.19
N TYR A 73 12.52 -8.39 -5.60
CA TYR A 73 12.98 -9.74 -5.28
C TYR A 73 14.06 -9.66 -4.22
N MET A 74 14.10 -10.62 -3.28
CA MET A 74 15.16 -10.69 -2.28
C MET A 74 16.48 -11.03 -2.96
N ASP A 75 16.46 -12.12 -3.75
CA ASP A 75 17.60 -12.57 -4.52
C ASP A 75 17.28 -12.69 -6.01
N ARG A 76 18.32 -12.57 -6.86
CA ARG A 76 18.19 -12.71 -8.32
C ARG A 76 17.68 -14.09 -8.75
N THR A 77 17.82 -15.11 -7.90
CA THR A 77 17.40 -16.48 -8.16
C THR A 77 15.98 -16.77 -7.70
N ASP A 78 15.34 -15.86 -6.97
CA ASP A 78 14.00 -16.08 -6.46
C ASP A 78 12.97 -16.13 -7.58
N LYS A 79 12.09 -17.13 -7.49
CA LYS A 79 11.01 -17.33 -8.46
C LYS A 79 9.83 -16.40 -8.23
N ARG A 80 9.77 -15.72 -7.08
CA ARG A 80 8.66 -14.86 -6.67
C ARG A 80 9.20 -13.61 -5.99
N PRO A 81 8.62 -12.43 -6.27
CA PRO A 81 8.96 -11.23 -5.54
C PRO A 81 8.44 -11.30 -4.10
N LEU A 82 8.97 -10.42 -3.26
CA LEU A 82 8.51 -10.19 -1.91
C LEU A 82 7.08 -9.65 -1.89
N SER A 83 6.34 -9.94 -0.82
CA SER A 83 5.13 -9.18 -0.53
C SER A 83 5.50 -7.70 -0.29
N THR A 84 4.54 -6.79 -0.46
CA THR A 84 4.81 -5.36 -0.20
C THR A 84 5.21 -5.11 1.26
N ILE A 85 4.65 -5.87 2.20
CA ILE A 85 5.01 -5.82 3.63
C ILE A 85 6.42 -6.38 3.86
N ASP A 86 6.76 -7.53 3.27
CA ASP A 86 8.10 -8.11 3.44
C ASP A 86 9.17 -7.26 2.78
N ALA A 87 8.88 -6.64 1.63
CA ALA A 87 9.76 -5.66 1.00
C ALA A 87 10.03 -4.47 1.93
N PHE A 88 9.00 -3.96 2.63
CA PHE A 88 9.19 -2.90 3.62
C PHE A 88 10.03 -3.36 4.82
N ARG A 89 9.75 -4.54 5.38
CA ARG A 89 10.53 -5.12 6.49
C ARG A 89 11.99 -5.34 6.10
N HIS A 90 12.22 -5.87 4.90
CA HIS A 90 13.56 -6.06 4.37
C HIS A 90 14.29 -4.72 4.18
N ALA A 91 13.67 -3.73 3.53
CA ALA A 91 14.27 -2.40 3.38
C ALA A 91 14.57 -1.73 4.74
N SER A 92 13.73 -1.99 5.74
CA SER A 92 13.88 -1.49 7.10
C SER A 92 15.03 -2.14 7.87
N SER A 93 15.46 -3.36 7.48
CA SER A 93 16.61 -4.03 8.09
C SER A 93 17.93 -3.28 7.92
N ALA A 94 18.00 -2.36 6.94
CA ALA A 94 19.15 -1.46 6.75
C ALA A 94 19.30 -0.44 7.91
N GLY A 95 18.27 -0.22 8.75
CA GLY A 95 18.38 0.61 9.94
C GLY A 95 17.07 0.79 10.69
N LYS A 96 17.05 0.35 11.96
CA LYS A 96 15.89 0.40 12.86
C LYS A 96 15.24 1.79 12.99
N LYS A 97 16.04 2.86 12.95
CA LYS A 97 15.55 4.24 13.04
C LYS A 97 14.63 4.63 11.87
N HIS A 98 14.85 4.07 10.68
CA HIS A 98 14.02 4.35 9.51
C HIS A 98 12.66 3.67 9.62
N GLU A 99 12.65 2.43 10.12
CA GLU A 99 11.42 1.69 10.40
C GLU A 99 10.56 2.42 11.41
N GLU A 100 11.13 2.72 12.58
CA GLU A 100 10.46 3.41 13.68
C GLU A 100 9.89 4.75 13.22
N PHE A 101 10.64 5.53 12.43
CA PHE A 101 10.17 6.80 11.90
C PHE A 101 8.90 6.65 11.06
N TRP A 102 8.89 5.70 10.11
CA TRP A 102 7.74 5.53 9.22
C TRP A 102 6.55 4.87 9.91
N LEU A 103 6.78 3.91 10.80
CA LEU A 103 5.71 3.32 11.61
C LEU A 103 5.10 4.33 12.58
N ALA A 104 5.91 5.23 13.16
CA ALA A 104 5.40 6.32 14.00
C ALA A 104 4.61 7.38 13.22
N ARG A 105 4.82 7.51 11.91
CA ARG A 105 3.97 8.33 11.03
C ARG A 105 2.65 7.63 10.75
N LEU A 106 2.71 6.34 10.41
CA LEU A 106 1.52 5.53 10.15
C LEU A 106 0.60 5.42 11.37
N SER A 107 1.17 5.31 12.58
CA SER A 107 0.39 5.22 13.81
C SER A 107 -0.42 6.49 14.12
N LYS A 108 -0.02 7.63 13.56
CA LYS A 108 -0.70 8.93 13.71
C LYS A 108 -1.77 9.19 12.67
N VAL A 109 -1.90 8.32 11.66
CA VAL A 109 -2.99 8.41 10.70
C VAL A 109 -4.29 8.03 11.40
N ASP A 110 -5.25 8.96 11.42
CA ASP A 110 -6.58 8.74 11.95
C ASP A 110 -7.45 8.00 10.90
N PRO A 111 -8.12 6.89 11.25
CA PRO A 111 -9.14 6.27 10.41
C PRO A 111 -10.28 7.24 9.99
N GLY A 112 -10.58 8.26 10.79
CA GLY A 112 -11.52 9.33 10.46
C GLY A 112 -11.07 10.13 9.24
N ASP A 113 -9.80 10.59 9.22
CA ASP A 113 -9.22 11.33 8.09
C ASP A 113 -9.29 10.51 6.79
N LEU A 114 -9.12 9.18 6.89
CA LEU A 114 -9.25 8.30 5.72
C LEU A 114 -10.68 8.27 5.20
N SER A 115 -11.66 8.11 6.10
CA SER A 115 -13.08 8.12 5.74
C SER A 115 -13.44 9.44 5.06
N ASP A 116 -13.04 10.57 5.63
CA ASP A 116 -13.26 11.91 5.08
C ASP A 116 -12.65 12.07 3.67
N ILE A 117 -11.46 11.50 3.42
CA ILE A 117 -10.83 11.51 2.10
C ILE A 117 -11.70 10.77 1.08
N PHE A 118 -12.20 9.57 1.42
CA PHE A 118 -13.05 8.79 0.53
C PHE A 118 -14.41 9.44 0.29
N GLU A 119 -15.02 10.04 1.33
CA GLU A 119 -16.30 10.74 1.22
C GLU A 119 -16.25 11.99 0.33
N ARG A 120 -15.07 12.60 0.17
CA ARG A 120 -14.86 13.73 -0.73
C ARG A 120 -14.78 13.33 -2.21
N ILE A 121 -14.68 12.04 -2.52
CA ILE A 121 -14.65 11.57 -3.90
C ILE A 121 -16.09 11.53 -4.42
N PRO A 122 -16.40 12.15 -5.58
CA PRO A 122 -17.72 12.07 -6.19
C PRO A 122 -18.19 10.62 -6.37
N ALA A 123 -19.46 10.35 -6.07
CA ALA A 123 -20.05 9.02 -6.11
C ALA A 123 -20.06 8.41 -7.53
N GLU A 124 -19.95 9.24 -8.57
CA GLU A 124 -19.83 8.78 -9.96
C GLU A 124 -18.43 8.25 -10.29
N LEU A 125 -17.42 8.56 -9.46
CA LEU A 125 -16.03 8.15 -9.66
C LEU A 125 -15.63 6.95 -8.81
N ILE A 126 -16.30 6.72 -7.68
CA ILE A 126 -16.04 5.58 -6.80
C ILE A 126 -17.34 5.04 -6.22
N SER A 127 -17.49 3.71 -6.26
CA SER A 127 -18.60 3.02 -5.61
C SER A 127 -18.37 2.87 -4.10
N THR A 128 -19.46 2.67 -3.37
CA THR A 128 -19.42 2.38 -1.93
C THR A 128 -18.62 1.11 -1.64
N GLU A 129 -18.72 0.09 -2.49
CA GLU A 129 -17.97 -1.16 -2.37
C GLU A 129 -16.47 -0.95 -2.54
N ALA A 130 -16.06 -0.13 -3.52
CA ALA A 130 -14.66 0.23 -3.74
C ALA A 130 -14.08 1.00 -2.55
N ALA A 131 -14.77 2.02 -2.06
CA ALA A 131 -14.34 2.80 -0.90
C ALA A 131 -14.25 1.93 0.36
N SER A 132 -15.27 1.13 0.64
CA SER A 132 -15.32 0.25 1.82
C SER A 132 -14.23 -0.80 1.80
N PHE A 133 -13.99 -1.42 0.64
CA PHE A 133 -12.90 -2.38 0.46
C PHE A 133 -11.54 -1.74 0.70
N ALA A 134 -11.30 -0.55 0.14
CA ALA A 134 -10.03 0.16 0.29
C ALA A 134 -9.76 0.55 1.75
N LEU A 135 -10.76 1.09 2.45
CA LEU A 135 -10.66 1.41 3.88
C LEU A 135 -10.36 0.17 4.73
N ASN A 136 -11.05 -0.95 4.46
CA ASN A 136 -10.81 -2.21 5.17
C ASN A 136 -9.39 -2.74 4.93
N MET A 137 -8.93 -2.71 3.69
CA MET A 137 -7.58 -3.10 3.31
C MET A 137 -6.51 -2.23 3.98
N LEU A 138 -6.71 -0.90 4.00
CA LEU A 138 -5.81 0.05 4.65
C LEU A 138 -5.67 -0.25 6.14
N GLU A 139 -6.77 -0.53 6.84
CA GLU A 139 -6.73 -0.87 8.27
C GLU A 139 -6.06 -2.22 8.52
N ILE A 140 -6.35 -3.24 7.71
CA ILE A 140 -5.68 -4.55 7.83
C ILE A 140 -4.16 -4.41 7.67
N ASN A 141 -3.71 -3.68 6.65
CA ASN A 141 -2.28 -3.46 6.43
C ASN A 141 -1.67 -2.58 7.52
N ARG A 142 -2.41 -1.58 8.03
CA ARG A 142 -1.98 -0.75 9.15
C ARG A 142 -1.71 -1.60 10.40
N GLN A 143 -2.65 -2.45 10.78
CA GLN A 143 -2.50 -3.36 11.92
C GLN A 143 -1.30 -4.29 11.78
N LYS A 144 -1.09 -4.87 10.58
CA LYS A 144 0.06 -5.73 10.30
C LYS A 144 1.40 -5.00 10.39
N LEU A 145 1.47 -3.78 9.86
CA LEU A 145 2.68 -2.97 9.89
C LEU A 145 3.00 -2.50 11.32
N LEU A 146 1.98 -2.23 12.14
CA LEU A 146 2.13 -1.82 13.53
C LEU A 146 2.25 -3.00 14.52
N GLY A 147 2.21 -4.25 14.04
CA GLY A 147 2.33 -5.45 14.88
C GLY A 147 1.13 -5.69 15.81
N GLN A 148 -0.07 -5.27 15.39
CA GLN A 148 -1.31 -5.32 16.19
C GLN A 148 -2.19 -6.54 15.87
N THR A 149 -1.76 -7.42 14.96
CA THR A 149 -2.47 -8.63 14.51
C THR A 149 -1.54 -9.77 14.20
#